data_AF-A0A0M0EEX3-F1
#
_entry.id   AF-A0A0M0EEX3-F1
#
_cell.length_a   1.000
_cell.length_b   1.000
_cell.length_c   1.000
_cell.angle_alpha   90.00
_cell.angle_beta   90.00
_cell.angle_gamma   90.00
#
_symmetry.space_group_name_H-M   'P 1'
#
loop_
_entity.id
_entity.type
_entity.pdbx_description
1 polymer ?
#
loop_
_entity_poly.entity_id
_entity_poly.type
_entity_poly.pdbx_seq_one_letter_code
_entity_poly.pdbx_strand_id
1 'polypeptide(L)' 'MIDLKPSRLSVVRQCTLLRLKRSGVYYRPMPENVANLTLMRLIDVQPLETPYYGSRQMTRHFRRLGHEVGRK' A
#
# COMPACT_ATOMS: atom_id res chain seq x y z
N MET A 1 -12.81 1.20 -20.52
CA MET A 1 -11.44 0.82 -20.93
C MET A 1 -10.66 2.10 -21.17
N ILE A 2 -9.44 2.22 -20.64
CA ILE A 2 -8.58 3.41 -20.83
C ILE A 2 -7.51 3.05 -21.85
N ASP A 3 -7.34 3.89 -22.87
CA ASP A 3 -6.31 3.74 -23.87
C ASP A 3 -5.12 4.66 -23.57
N LEU A 4 -3.94 4.05 -23.40
CA LEU A 4 -2.67 4.72 -23.13
C LEU A 4 -1.92 5.11 -24.41
N LYS A 5 -2.33 4.59 -25.58
CA LYS A 5 -1.76 4.93 -26.89
C LYS A 5 -2.36 6.24 -27.43
N PRO A 6 -1.81 6.81 -28.52
CA PRO A 6 -2.40 7.98 -29.17
C PRO A 6 -3.83 7.63 -29.60
N SER A 7 -4.79 8.22 -28.89
CA SER A 7 -6.21 8.06 -29.15
C SER A 7 -6.85 9.44 -29.32
N ARG A 8 -8.08 9.46 -29.82
CA ARG A 8 -8.83 10.70 -30.07
C ARG A 8 -9.07 11.54 -28.80
N LEU A 9 -8.94 10.94 -27.62
CA LEU A 9 -9.17 11.59 -26.33
C LEU A 9 -7.95 11.39 -25.43
N SER A 10 -7.49 12.46 -24.77
CA SER A 10 -6.42 12.35 -23.79
C SER A 10 -6.81 11.43 -22.62
N VAL A 11 -5.82 10.76 -22.02
CA VAL A 11 -6.02 9.91 -20.83
C VAL A 11 -6.77 10.65 -19.73
N VAL A 12 -6.51 11.95 -19.55
CA VAL A 12 -7.22 12.81 -18.59
C VAL A 12 -8.72 12.85 -18.89
N ARG A 13 -9.10 13.11 -20.15
CA ARG A 13 -10.50 13.20 -20.56
C ARG A 13 -11.21 11.85 -20.47
N GLN A 14 -10.52 10.76 -20.79
CA GLN A 14 -11.02 9.40 -20.59
C GLN A 14 -11.29 9.10 -19.10
N CYS A 15 -10.37 9.48 -18.21
CA CYS A 15 -10.55 9.32 -16.75
C CYS A 15 -11.75 10.11 -16.24
N THR A 16 -11.91 11.37 -16.68
CA THR A 16 -13.04 12.22 -16.28
C THR A 16 -14.38 11.63 -16.70
N LEU A 17 -14.47 11.14 -17.96
CA LEU A 17 -15.69 10.50 -18.47
C LEU A 17 -16.03 9.21 -17.72
N LEU A 18 -15.02 8.41 -17.39
CA LEU A 18 -15.19 7.14 -16.66
C LEU A 18 -15.29 7.33 -15.14
N ARG A 19 -15.20 8.56 -14.62
CA ARG A 19 -15.14 8.89 -13.19
C ARG A 19 -14.04 8.11 -12.43
N LEU A 20 -12.91 7.88 -13.10
CA LEU A 20 -11.75 7.19 -12.53
C LEU A 20 -10.72 8.20 -12.02
N LYS A 21 -10.02 7.83 -10.95
CA LYS A 21 -8.84 8.58 -10.49
C LYS A 21 -7.67 8.30 -11.44
N ARG A 22 -7.06 9.37 -11.95
CA ARG A 22 -5.92 9.30 -12.88
C ARG A 22 -4.73 8.51 -12.32
N SER A 23 -4.51 8.57 -11.01
CA SER A 23 -3.40 7.86 -10.35
C SER A 23 -3.46 6.34 -10.56
N GLY A 24 -4.67 5.76 -10.51
CA GLY A 24 -4.86 4.31 -10.72
C GLY A 24 -4.53 3.86 -12.15
N VAL A 25 -4.57 4.75 -13.13
CA VAL A 25 -4.28 4.44 -14.54
C VAL A 25 -2.81 4.15 -14.79
N TYR A 26 -1.94 4.85 -14.06
CA TYR A 26 -0.49 4.65 -14.16
C TYR A 26 0.05 3.67 -13.13
N TYR A 27 -0.76 3.32 -12.13
CA TYR A 27 -0.38 2.34 -11.13
C TYR A 27 -0.19 0.97 -11.80
N ARG A 28 1.02 0.43 -11.66
CA ARG A 28 1.31 -0.96 -12.00
C ARG A 28 1.30 -1.75 -10.70
N PRO A 29 0.48 -2.80 -10.57
CA PRO A 29 0.53 -3.67 -9.40
C PRO A 29 1.91 -4.29 -9.33
N MET A 30 2.57 -4.13 -8.19
CA MET A 30 3.85 -4.75 -7.90
C MET A 30 3.61 -5.89 -6.90
N PRO A 31 4.14 -7.09 -7.14
CA PRO A 31 4.03 -8.17 -6.17
C PRO A 31 4.80 -7.80 -4.89
N GLU A 32 4.22 -8.13 -3.74
CA GLU A 32 4.87 -7.95 -2.45
C GLU A 32 5.87 -9.07 -2.19
N ASN A 33 6.98 -8.74 -1.54
CA ASN A 33 7.96 -9.75 -1.11
C ASN A 33 7.39 -10.58 0.06
N VAL A 34 7.74 -11.86 0.13
CA VAL A 34 7.39 -12.77 1.24
C VAL A 34 7.73 -12.16 2.60
N ALA A 35 8.89 -11.51 2.73
CA ALA A 35 9.27 -10.84 3.97
C ALA A 35 8.28 -9.74 4.37
N ASN A 36 7.77 -8.97 3.40
CA ASN A 36 6.79 -7.91 3.65
C ASN A 36 5.41 -8.49 3.97
N LEU A 37 5.00 -9.56 3.28
CA LEU A 37 3.76 -10.27 3.59
C LEU A 37 3.76 -10.86 5.01
N THR A 38 4.89 -11.43 5.44
CA THR A 38 5.05 -11.91 6.82
C THR A 38 4.93 -10.75 7.82
N LEU A 39 5.59 -9.62 7.53
CA LEU A 39 5.49 -8.43 8.37
C LEU A 39 4.05 -7.88 8.45
N MET A 40 3.32 -7.82 7.32
CA MET A 40 1.91 -7.41 7.30
C MET A 40 1.06 -8.31 8.20
N ARG A 41 1.24 -9.64 8.13
CA ARG A 41 0.54 -10.58 9.01
C ARG A 41 0.85 -10.36 10.49
N LEU A 42 2.12 -10.10 10.82
CA LEU A 42 2.50 -9.79 12.21
C LEU A 42 1.85 -8.49 12.69
N ILE A 43 1.78 -7.47 11.83
CA ILE A 43 1.09 -6.21 12.12
C ILE A 43 -0.41 -6.44 12.36
N ASP A 44 -1.06 -7.30 11.59
CA ASP A 44 -2.49 -7.60 11.73
C ASP A 44 -2.81 -8.38 13.03
N VAL A 45 -1.89 -9.23 13.49
CA VAL A 45 -2.06 -10.04 14.71
C VAL A 45 -1.78 -9.23 15.99
N GLN A 46 -0.82 -8.31 15.95
CA GLN A 46 -0.37 -7.54 17.14
C GLN A 46 -1.49 -6.89 17.97
N PRO A 47 -2.55 -6.29 17.38
CA PRO A 47 -3.64 -5.68 18.14
C PRO A 47 -4.49 -6.70 18.91
N LEU A 48 -4.52 -7.97 18.49
CA LEU A 48 -5.27 -9.03 19.19
C LEU A 48 -4.58 -9.40 20.51
N GLU A 49 -3.26 -9.39 20.54
CA GLU A 49 -2.47 -9.67 21.74
C GLU A 49 -2.30 -8.41 22.61
N THR A 50 -2.15 -7.25 21.98
CA THR A 50 -1.83 -5.99 22.65
C THR A 50 -2.70 -4.84 22.13
N PRO A 51 -3.98 -4.79 22.51
CA PRO A 51 -4.95 -3.82 21.97
C PRO A 51 -4.65 -2.36 22.35
N TYR A 52 -3.74 -2.14 23.30
CA TYR A 52 -3.31 -0.82 23.77
C TYR A 52 -2.04 -0.30 23.06
N TYR A 53 -1.44 -1.08 22.14
CA TYR A 53 -0.24 -0.65 21.43
C TYR A 53 -0.54 0.48 20.43
N GLY A 54 -0.05 1.67 20.75
CA GLY A 54 0.05 2.76 19.78
C GLY A 54 1.17 2.54 18.75
N SER A 55 1.19 3.33 17.68
CA SER A 55 2.17 3.22 16.57
C SER A 55 3.64 3.18 17.02
N ARG A 56 4.01 4.00 18.02
CA ARG A 56 5.37 4.02 18.60
C ARG A 56 5.71 2.74 19.36
N GLN A 57 4.76 2.17 20.08
CA GLN A 57 4.94 0.92 20.82
C GLN A 57 5.10 -0.25 19.84
N MET A 58 4.23 -0.29 18.83
CA MET A 58 4.27 -1.26 17.74
C MET A 58 5.60 -1.22 16.97
N THR A 59 6.10 -0.01 16.67
CA THR A 59 7.42 0.18 16.04
C THR A 59 8.55 -0.37 16.92
N ARG A 60 8.54 -0.11 18.24
CA ARG A 60 9.54 -0.63 19.17
C ARG A 60 9.46 -2.16 19.28
N HIS A 61 8.26 -2.71 19.31
CA HIS A 61 8.02 -4.15 19.39
C HIS A 61 8.60 -4.87 18.16
N PHE A 62 8.24 -4.43 16.96
CA PHE A 62 8.75 -5.02 15.72
C PHE A 62 10.25 -4.82 15.51
N ARG A 63 10.83 -3.69 15.95
CA ARG A 63 12.29 -3.51 15.96
C ARG A 63 13.01 -4.51 16.87
N ARG A 64 12.43 -4.85 18.02
CA ARG A 64 12.99 -5.89 18.91
C ARG A 64 12.90 -7.29 18.30
N LEU A 65 11.89 -7.53 17.45
CA LEU A 65 11.76 -8.74 16.66
C LEU A 65 12.68 -8.78 15.42
N GLY A 66 13.51 -7.74 15.21
CA GLY A 66 14.46 -7.67 14.10
C GLY A 66 13.88 -7.08 12.81
N HIS A 67 12.68 -6.51 12.84
CA HIS A 67 12.09 -5.84 11.68
C HIS A 67 12.47 -4.35 11.63
N GLU A 68 13.01 -3.91 10.49
CA GLU A 68 13.29 -2.51 10.22
C GLU A 68 12.01 -1.74 9.85
N VAL A 69 11.23 -1.39 10.86
CA VAL A 69 9.98 -0.62 10.70
C VAL A 69 10.04 0.77 11.33
N GLY A 70 9.15 1.65 10.89
CA GLY A 70 8.97 3.00 11.42
C GLY A 70 9.19 4.09 10.36
N ARG A 71 9.16 5.34 10.79
CA ARG A 71 9.46 6.48 9.91
C ARG A 71 10.95 6.46 9.55
N LYS A 72 11.23 6.66 8.25
CA LYS A 72 12.54 7.12 7.78
C LYS A 72 12.80 8.54 8.29
#